data_AF-A0A271IZ10-F1
#
_entry.id   AF-A0A271IZ10-F1
#
_cell.length_a   1.000
_cell.length_b   1.000
_cell.length_c   1.000
_cell.angle_alpha   90.00
_cell.angle_beta   90.00
_cell.angle_gamma   90.00
#
_symmetry.space_group_name_H-M   'P 1'
#
loop_
_entity.id
_entity.type
_entity.pdbx_description
1 polymer ?
#
loop_
_entity_poly.entity_id
_entity_poly.type
_entity_poly.pdbx_seq_one_letter_code
_entity_poly.pdbx_strand_id
1 'polypeptide(L)'
;MSPLDRLHARLVRSRLLQRFTAFTRVLLAVGFIPPGLKKLSGEPFTALPPSHPVGYFFDAFFQAGEFYWAVGLAQVAAALLLLWPRTATLGAVIYFPIILNIAIITNAIGFEGTGALTILMALACLWLLVWDYDRLRAILPTRRAARGGYGAREYALQAGLWAGAGVAAAGVATTIHLANLTRFAPTAVALALAGAAFGLVVAWHLRQFEAPTG
;
A
#
# COMPACT_ATOMS: atom_id res chain seq x y z
N MET A 1 11.54 29.89 -8.72
CA MET A 1 11.07 28.48 -8.76
C MET A 1 11.84 27.72 -9.82
N SER A 2 12.43 26.59 -9.44
CA SER A 2 13.12 25.70 -10.40
C SER A 2 12.13 25.09 -11.40
N PRO A 3 12.59 24.60 -12.57
CA PRO A 3 11.73 23.85 -13.49
C PRO A 3 11.06 22.63 -12.85
N LEU A 4 11.77 21.96 -11.93
CA LEU A 4 11.24 20.81 -11.17
C LEU A 4 10.10 21.22 -10.24
N ASP A 5 10.20 22.38 -9.58
CA ASP A 5 9.14 22.88 -8.69
C ASP A 5 7.85 23.15 -9.48
N ARG A 6 7.97 23.72 -10.69
CA ARG A 6 6.82 23.97 -11.57
C ARG A 6 6.18 22.69 -12.07
N LEU A 7 7.00 21.70 -12.44
CA LEU A 7 6.52 20.38 -12.86
C LEU A 7 5.78 19.69 -11.71
N HIS A 8 6.39 19.63 -10.53
CA HIS A 8 5.78 19.03 -9.34
C HIS A 8 4.45 19.72 -9.00
N ALA A 9 4.42 21.06 -8.97
CA ALA A 9 3.20 21.83 -8.72
C ALA A 9 2.08 21.57 -9.74
N ARG A 10 2.41 21.19 -10.99
CA ARG A 10 1.41 20.79 -12.00
C ARG A 10 0.90 19.37 -11.75
N LEU A 11 1.80 18.43 -11.42
CA LEU A 11 1.46 17.03 -11.16
C LEU A 11 0.53 16.88 -9.94
N VAL A 12 0.83 17.58 -8.84
CA VAL A 12 0.03 17.46 -7.60
C VAL A 12 -1.38 18.05 -7.72
N ARG A 13 -1.63 18.90 -8.73
CA ARG A 13 -2.97 19.44 -9.04
C ARG A 13 -3.84 18.47 -9.85
N SER A 14 -3.26 17.43 -10.45
CA SER A 14 -4.01 16.45 -11.23
C SER A 14 -4.87 15.56 -10.32
N ARG A 15 -6.19 15.59 -10.51
CA ARG A 15 -7.15 14.74 -9.77
C ARG A 15 -6.90 13.25 -9.99
N LEU A 16 -6.43 12.85 -11.17
CA LEU A 16 -6.09 11.45 -11.47
C LEU A 16 -4.89 11.00 -10.63
N LEU A 17 -3.84 11.81 -10.57
CA LEU A 17 -2.64 11.48 -9.81
C LEU A 17 -2.87 11.54 -8.29
N GLN A 18 -3.78 12.40 -7.83
CA GLN A 18 -4.24 12.40 -6.44
C GLN A 18 -4.95 11.09 -6.09
N ARG A 19 -5.90 10.64 -6.92
CA ARG A 19 -6.60 9.35 -6.75
C ARG A 19 -5.61 8.18 -6.79
N PHE A 20 -4.71 8.16 -7.76
CA PHE A 20 -3.66 7.16 -7.87
C PHE A 20 -2.80 7.12 -6.60
N THR A 21 -2.32 8.27 -6.11
CA THR A 21 -1.51 8.34 -4.90
C THR A 21 -2.27 7.86 -3.65
N ALA A 22 -3.53 8.28 -3.47
CA ALA A 22 -4.35 7.83 -2.36
C ALA A 22 -4.57 6.31 -2.42
N PHE A 23 -4.90 5.78 -3.60
CA PHE A 23 -5.01 4.36 -3.85
C PHE A 23 -3.73 3.60 -3.51
N THR A 24 -2.58 4.06 -4.02
CA THR A 24 -1.27 3.44 -3.79
C THR A 24 -0.91 3.38 -2.31
N ARG A 25 -1.21 4.42 -1.51
CA ARG A 25 -0.97 4.40 -0.06
C ARG A 25 -1.72 3.27 0.63
N VAL A 26 -3.01 3.13 0.32
CA VAL A 26 -3.84 2.09 0.93
C VAL A 26 -3.41 0.72 0.43
N LEU A 27 -3.15 0.56 -0.88
CA LEU A 27 -2.72 -0.71 -1.46
C LEU A 27 -1.39 -1.21 -0.88
N LEU A 28 -0.38 -0.34 -0.79
CA LEU A 28 0.93 -0.70 -0.23
C LEU A 28 0.84 -1.09 1.24
N ALA A 29 -0.01 -0.41 2.02
CA ALA A 29 -0.23 -0.76 3.41
C ALA A 29 -0.92 -2.13 3.56
N VAL A 30 -1.99 -2.37 2.78
CA VAL A 30 -2.67 -3.68 2.75
C VAL A 30 -1.70 -4.79 2.36
N GLY A 31 -0.78 -4.54 1.42
CA GLY A 31 0.23 -5.53 1.02
C GLY A 31 1.30 -5.83 2.08
N PHE A 32 1.61 -4.88 2.97
CA PHE A 32 2.67 -5.04 3.98
C PHE A 32 2.18 -5.53 5.34
N ILE A 33 0.90 -5.32 5.66
CA ILE A 33 0.32 -5.73 6.96
C ILE A 33 0.37 -7.26 7.15
N PRO A 34 -0.19 -8.10 6.25
CA PRO A 34 -0.19 -9.56 6.45
C PRO A 34 1.20 -10.17 6.64
N PRO A 35 2.22 -9.89 5.80
CA PRO A 35 3.55 -10.47 5.99
C PRO A 35 4.27 -9.92 7.23
N GLY A 36 3.99 -8.68 7.63
CA GLY A 36 4.49 -8.12 8.89
C GLY A 36 3.84 -8.76 10.13
N LEU A 37 2.53 -9.04 10.08
CA LEU A 37 1.82 -9.72 11.16
C LEU A 37 2.30 -11.16 11.37
N LYS A 38 2.55 -11.92 10.28
CA LYS A 38 3.16 -13.26 10.41
C LYS A 38 4.45 -13.23 11.22
N LYS A 39 5.30 -12.23 10.98
CA LYS A 39 6.56 -12.04 11.72
C LYS A 39 6.35 -11.74 13.20
N LEU A 40 5.38 -10.89 13.50
CA LEU A 40 5.03 -10.56 14.89
C LEU A 40 4.41 -11.74 15.65
N SER A 41 3.68 -12.61 14.95
CA SER A 41 3.10 -13.83 15.51
C SER A 41 4.11 -14.96 15.70
N GLY A 42 5.36 -14.80 15.27
CA GLY A 42 6.37 -15.86 15.32
C GLY A 42 6.09 -17.02 14.36
N GLU A 43 5.39 -16.75 13.25
CA GLU A 43 5.14 -17.75 12.21
C GLU A 43 6.19 -17.67 11.09
N PRO A 44 6.58 -18.81 10.48
CA PRO A 44 7.43 -18.81 9.29
C PRO A 44 6.79 -18.03 8.13
N PHE A 45 7.62 -17.29 7.39
CA PHE A 45 7.15 -16.51 6.24
C PHE A 45 6.65 -17.41 5.10
N THR A 46 7.37 -18.52 4.86
CA THR A 46 7.12 -19.48 3.79
C THR A 46 7.08 -20.89 4.35
N ALA A 47 6.40 -21.80 3.64
CA ALA A 47 6.38 -23.23 3.92
C ALA A 47 7.42 -24.02 3.09
N LEU A 48 8.23 -23.31 2.28
CA LEU A 48 9.28 -23.96 1.47
C LEU A 48 10.36 -24.56 2.38
N PRO A 49 10.82 -25.79 2.09
CA PRO A 49 11.83 -26.45 2.91
C PRO A 49 13.20 -25.75 2.77
N PRO A 50 14.09 -25.86 3.77
CA PRO A 50 15.45 -25.31 3.70
C PRO A 50 16.33 -25.88 2.58
N SER A 51 15.92 -26.97 1.91
CA SER A 51 16.59 -27.49 0.71
C SER A 51 16.38 -26.60 -0.53
N HIS A 52 15.38 -25.74 -0.53
CA HIS A 52 15.13 -24.76 -1.58
C HIS A 52 15.78 -23.41 -1.21
N PRO A 53 16.46 -22.68 -2.13
CA PRO A 53 17.17 -21.43 -1.80
C PRO A 53 16.30 -20.39 -1.07
N VAL A 54 15.05 -20.23 -1.51
CA VAL A 54 14.06 -19.37 -0.83
C VAL A 54 13.76 -19.84 0.59
N GLY A 55 13.51 -21.15 0.76
CA GLY A 55 13.22 -21.73 2.07
C GLY A 55 14.42 -21.61 3.01
N TYR A 56 15.63 -21.88 2.51
CA TYR A 56 16.88 -21.73 3.24
C TYR A 56 17.06 -20.32 3.81
N PHE A 57 16.90 -19.29 2.98
CA PHE A 57 17.04 -17.91 3.41
C PHE A 57 16.00 -17.52 4.46
N PHE A 58 14.71 -17.80 4.20
CA PHE A 58 13.63 -17.39 5.11
C PHE A 58 13.59 -18.20 6.39
N ASP A 59 14.07 -19.43 6.39
CA ASP A 59 14.26 -20.25 7.59
C ASP A 59 15.38 -19.68 8.47
N ALA A 60 16.54 -19.37 7.89
CA ALA A 60 17.61 -18.70 8.62
C ALA A 60 17.18 -17.32 9.16
N PHE A 61 16.43 -16.56 8.35
CA PHE A 61 15.88 -15.28 8.78
C PHE A 61 14.85 -15.44 9.92
N PHE A 62 14.00 -16.48 9.88
CA PHE A 62 13.07 -16.80 10.97
C PHE A 62 13.82 -17.16 12.26
N GLN A 63 14.87 -17.97 12.16
CA GLN A 63 15.72 -18.35 13.28
C GLN A 63 16.50 -17.17 13.91
N ALA A 64 16.61 -16.03 13.22
CA ALA A 64 17.17 -14.80 13.79
C ALA A 64 16.30 -14.15 14.88
N GLY A 65 15.12 -14.72 15.18
CA GLY A 65 14.32 -14.44 16.38
C GLY A 65 13.93 -12.97 16.52
N GLU A 66 14.55 -12.27 17.46
CA GLU A 66 14.28 -10.84 17.74
C GLU A 66 14.44 -9.95 16.49
N PHE A 67 15.42 -10.25 15.63
CA PHE A 67 15.59 -9.48 14.40
C PHE A 67 14.42 -9.72 13.42
N TYR A 68 13.95 -10.96 13.31
CA TYR A 68 12.78 -11.31 12.50
C TYR A 68 11.52 -10.56 12.97
N TRP A 69 11.32 -10.55 14.28
CA TRP A 69 10.22 -9.84 14.93
C TRP A 69 10.33 -8.32 14.73
N ALA A 70 11.51 -7.73 14.92
CA ALA A 70 11.74 -6.30 14.74
C ALA A 70 11.47 -5.83 13.30
N VAL A 71 11.84 -6.63 12.29
CA VAL A 71 11.49 -6.35 10.90
C VAL A 71 9.97 -6.41 10.71
N GLY A 72 9.29 -7.38 11.32
CA GLY A 72 7.82 -7.46 11.34
C GLY A 72 7.18 -6.19 11.91
N LEU A 73 7.68 -5.73 13.06
CA LEU A 73 7.23 -4.50 13.70
C LEU A 73 7.43 -3.29 12.79
N ALA A 74 8.60 -3.15 12.17
CA ALA A 74 8.90 -2.07 11.25
C ALA A 74 7.97 -2.08 10.02
N GLN A 75 7.66 -3.26 9.46
CA GLN A 75 6.71 -3.39 8.35
C GLN A 75 5.30 -2.94 8.73
N VAL A 76 4.78 -3.42 9.87
CA VAL A 76 3.43 -3.06 10.32
C VAL A 76 3.37 -1.58 10.70
N ALA A 77 4.36 -1.06 11.42
CA ALA A 77 4.44 0.36 11.77
C ALA A 77 4.47 1.25 10.51
N ALA A 78 5.31 0.92 9.52
CA ALA A 78 5.37 1.66 8.26
C ALA A 78 4.01 1.65 7.53
N ALA A 79 3.32 0.50 7.49
CA ALA A 79 2.01 0.38 6.86
C ALA A 79 0.92 1.18 7.60
N LEU A 80 0.88 1.14 8.94
CA LEU A 80 -0.06 1.92 9.73
C LEU A 80 0.18 3.43 9.57
N LEU A 81 1.45 3.86 9.60
CA LEU A 81 1.80 5.27 9.33
C LEU A 81 1.41 5.69 7.91
N LEU A 82 1.52 4.78 6.94
CA LEU A 82 1.14 5.00 5.54
C LEU A 82 -0.38 5.17 5.36
N LEU A 83 -1.17 4.36 6.09
CA LEU A 83 -2.64 4.44 6.10
C LEU A 83 -3.16 5.73 6.73
N TRP A 84 -2.41 6.34 7.63
CA TRP A 84 -2.81 7.59 8.26
C TRP A 84 -2.32 8.79 7.43
N PRO A 85 -3.20 9.56 6.75
CA PRO A 85 -2.80 10.54 5.74
C PRO A 85 -1.85 11.63 6.22
N ARG A 86 -1.89 11.95 7.52
CA ARG A 86 -1.01 12.96 8.13
C ARG A 86 0.42 12.45 8.27
N THR A 87 0.62 11.17 8.55
CA THR A 87 1.93 10.53 8.73
C THR A 87 2.39 9.76 7.51
N ALA A 88 1.59 9.71 6.44
CA ALA A 88 1.84 8.88 5.27
C ALA A 88 3.23 9.08 4.63
N THR A 89 3.77 10.31 4.68
CA THR A 89 5.12 10.60 4.20
C THR A 89 6.18 9.89 5.05
N LEU A 90 6.07 9.94 6.39
CA LEU A 90 6.96 9.20 7.29
C LEU A 90 6.83 7.69 7.08
N GLY A 91 5.59 7.21 6.91
CA GLY A 91 5.33 5.81 6.55
C GLY A 91 6.07 5.40 5.28
N ALA A 92 5.99 6.20 4.21
CA ALA A 92 6.70 5.93 2.95
C ALA A 92 8.23 5.96 3.10
N VAL A 93 8.77 6.86 3.91
CA VAL A 93 10.22 6.94 4.20
C VAL A 93 10.72 5.68 4.89
N ILE A 94 9.97 5.16 5.87
CA ILE A 94 10.33 3.91 6.57
C ILE A 94 10.09 2.69 5.67
N TYR A 95 9.00 2.70 4.89
CA TYR A 95 8.62 1.60 4.00
C TYR A 95 9.67 1.36 2.92
N PHE A 96 10.18 2.43 2.30
CA PHE A 96 11.05 2.36 1.14
C PHE A 96 12.32 1.49 1.32
N PRO A 97 13.17 1.69 2.34
CA PRO A 97 14.35 0.85 2.52
C PRO A 97 13.99 -0.62 2.78
N ILE A 98 12.87 -0.88 3.45
CA ILE A 98 12.41 -2.24 3.73
C ILE A 98 11.97 -2.94 2.44
N ILE A 99 11.09 -2.31 1.64
CA ILE A 99 10.60 -2.93 0.40
C ILE A 99 11.72 -3.04 -0.65
N LEU A 100 12.65 -2.08 -0.68
CA LEU A 100 13.79 -2.15 -1.58
C LEU A 100 14.68 -3.34 -1.24
N ASN A 101 14.97 -3.56 0.06
CA ASN A 101 15.73 -4.71 0.50
C ASN A 101 15.01 -6.03 0.19
N ILE A 102 13.70 -6.12 0.45
CA ILE A 102 12.88 -7.28 0.10
C ILE A 102 12.95 -7.53 -1.42
N ALA A 103 12.79 -6.50 -2.25
CA ALA A 103 12.86 -6.63 -3.70
C ALA A 103 14.22 -7.14 -4.18
N ILE A 104 15.32 -6.67 -3.59
CA ILE A 104 16.66 -7.16 -3.90
C ILE A 104 16.76 -8.64 -3.55
N ILE A 105 16.36 -9.03 -2.33
CA ILE A 105 16.45 -10.41 -1.85
C ILE A 105 15.62 -11.35 -2.73
N THR A 106 14.33 -11.05 -2.95
CA THR A 106 13.41 -11.93 -3.66
C THR A 106 13.83 -12.16 -5.11
N ASN A 107 14.42 -11.17 -5.76
CA ASN A 107 14.94 -11.31 -7.12
C ASN A 107 16.31 -12.02 -7.14
N ALA A 108 17.17 -11.80 -6.15
CA ALA A 108 18.47 -12.46 -6.06
C ALA A 108 18.35 -13.97 -5.83
N ILE A 109 17.38 -14.41 -5.02
CA ILE A 109 17.19 -15.83 -4.67
C ILE A 109 16.17 -16.56 -5.57
N GLY A 110 15.64 -15.88 -6.60
CA GLY A 110 14.72 -16.48 -7.56
C GLY A 110 13.33 -16.80 -7.01
N PHE A 111 12.76 -15.94 -6.15
CA PHE A 111 11.41 -16.13 -5.63
C PHE A 111 10.35 -15.82 -6.70
N GLU A 112 9.99 -16.84 -7.48
CA GLU A 112 8.99 -16.77 -8.53
C GLU A 112 7.65 -16.21 -8.03
N GLY A 113 7.01 -15.36 -8.83
CA GLY A 113 5.78 -14.64 -8.49
C GLY A 113 5.96 -13.46 -7.52
N THR A 114 6.90 -13.53 -6.56
CA THR A 114 7.11 -12.50 -5.54
C THR A 114 8.11 -11.42 -5.97
N GLY A 115 9.15 -11.81 -6.72
CA GLY A 115 10.21 -10.88 -7.17
C GLY A 115 9.67 -9.66 -7.91
N ALA A 116 8.86 -9.87 -8.95
CA ALA A 116 8.28 -8.79 -9.74
C ALA A 116 7.33 -7.90 -8.91
N LEU A 117 6.50 -8.50 -8.06
CA LEU A 117 5.57 -7.76 -7.19
C LEU A 117 6.32 -6.81 -6.25
N THR A 118 7.39 -7.29 -5.62
CA THR A 118 8.18 -6.47 -4.69
C THR A 118 8.90 -5.31 -5.37
N ILE A 119 9.35 -5.48 -6.62
CA ILE A 119 9.85 -4.36 -7.45
C ILE A 119 8.76 -3.33 -7.72
N LEU A 120 7.56 -3.78 -8.13
CA LEU A 120 6.43 -2.88 -8.36
C LEU A 120 6.04 -2.10 -7.09
N MET A 121 6.07 -2.76 -5.93
CA MET A 121 5.83 -2.12 -4.64
C MET A 121 6.93 -1.09 -4.31
N ALA A 122 8.20 -1.39 -4.59
CA ALA A 122 9.30 -0.45 -4.40
C ALA A 122 9.16 0.80 -5.31
N LEU A 123 8.79 0.60 -6.58
CA LEU A 123 8.51 1.69 -7.52
C LEU A 123 7.29 2.52 -7.10
N ALA A 124 6.24 1.87 -6.62
CA ALA A 124 5.05 2.54 -6.10
C ALA A 124 5.38 3.36 -4.83
N CYS A 125 6.25 2.84 -3.95
CA CYS A 125 6.72 3.59 -2.78
C CYS A 125 7.62 4.77 -3.19
N LEU A 126 8.49 4.59 -4.20
CA LEU A 126 9.30 5.66 -4.77
C LEU A 126 8.40 6.77 -5.35
N TRP A 127 7.32 6.41 -6.04
CA TRP A 127 6.31 7.37 -6.48
C TRP A 127 5.75 8.19 -5.32
N LEU A 128 5.43 7.55 -4.18
CA LEU A 128 4.93 8.28 -3.00
C LEU A 128 5.96 9.27 -2.44
N LEU A 129 7.23 8.91 -2.42
CA LEU A 129 8.32 9.81 -2.00
C LEU A 129 8.45 10.99 -2.96
N VAL A 130 8.37 10.76 -4.27
CA VAL A 130 8.37 11.82 -5.29
C VAL A 130 7.11 12.70 -5.18
N TRP A 131 5.96 12.12 -4.86
CA TRP A 131 4.70 12.84 -4.65
C TRP A 131 4.75 13.77 -3.42
N ASP A 132 5.45 13.34 -2.37
CA ASP A 132 5.67 14.13 -1.17
C ASP A 132 7.02 14.89 -1.21
N TYR A 133 7.58 15.13 -2.40
CA TYR A 133 8.84 15.87 -2.61
C TYR A 133 8.86 17.22 -1.87
N ASP A 134 7.77 17.98 -1.94
CA ASP A 134 7.63 19.26 -1.22
C ASP A 134 7.83 19.12 0.30
N ARG A 135 7.41 17.99 0.88
CA ARG A 135 7.53 17.71 2.32
C ARG A 135 8.91 17.18 2.68
N LEU A 136 9.54 16.39 1.80
CA LEU A 136 10.88 15.86 2.03
C LEU A 136 11.96 16.93 1.90
N ARG A 137 11.75 17.91 1.01
CA ARG A 137 12.68 19.03 0.79
C ARG A 137 12.68 20.04 1.94
N ALA A 138 11.60 20.12 2.70
CA ALA A 138 11.46 20.99 3.86
C ALA A 138 11.29 20.14 5.13
N ILE A 139 12.38 19.86 5.84
CA ILE A 139 12.38 19.13 7.13
C ILE A 139 11.65 19.93 8.26
N LEU A 140 10.87 20.98 7.96
CA LEU A 140 10.16 21.84 8.90
C LEU A 140 8.75 22.23 8.41
N PRO A 141 7.82 22.57 9.33
CA PRO A 141 6.37 22.46 9.17
C PRO A 141 5.83 23.45 8.14
N THR A 142 5.81 23.03 6.89
CA THR A 142 5.29 23.86 5.80
C THR A 142 3.80 23.56 5.59
N ARG A 143 3.02 24.64 5.56
CA ARG A 143 1.57 24.61 5.26
C ARG A 143 1.35 23.93 3.91
N ARG A 144 0.33 23.08 3.84
CA ARG A 144 -0.11 22.40 2.61
C ARG A 144 -0.29 23.42 1.50
N ALA A 145 0.38 23.20 0.37
CA ALA A 145 -0.11 23.75 -0.90
C ALA A 145 -1.49 23.15 -1.16
N ALA A 146 -2.51 24.00 -1.24
CA ALA A 146 -3.86 23.64 -1.62
C ALA A 146 -3.84 22.80 -2.90
N ARG A 147 -4.24 21.53 -2.82
CA ARG A 147 -4.50 20.69 -3.99
C ARG A 147 -6.01 20.73 -4.23
N GLY A 148 -6.45 20.55 -5.48
CA GLY A 148 -7.85 20.79 -5.88
C GLY A 148 -8.88 20.05 -5.01
N GLY A 149 -10.01 20.69 -4.73
CA GLY A 149 -11.10 20.13 -3.92
C GLY A 149 -11.94 19.07 -4.64
N TYR A 150 -12.50 18.14 -3.88
CA TYR A 150 -13.48 17.14 -4.30
C TYR A 150 -14.87 17.43 -3.70
N GLY A 151 -15.93 17.14 -4.45
CA GLY A 151 -17.31 17.27 -3.96
C GLY A 151 -17.79 16.04 -3.17
N ALA A 152 -18.83 16.21 -2.33
CA ALA A 152 -19.46 15.11 -1.58
C ALA A 152 -19.86 13.91 -2.46
N ARG A 153 -20.36 14.20 -3.67
CA ARG A 153 -20.71 13.19 -4.69
C ARG A 153 -19.51 12.38 -5.18
N GLU A 154 -18.33 13.00 -5.33
CA GLU A 154 -17.12 12.31 -5.81
C GLU A 154 -16.57 11.32 -4.78
N TYR A 155 -16.73 11.62 -3.48
CA TYR A 155 -16.39 10.69 -2.40
C TYR A 155 -17.32 9.47 -2.39
N ALA A 156 -18.63 9.70 -2.52
CA ALA A 156 -19.62 8.63 -2.59
C ALA A 156 -19.41 7.74 -3.83
N LEU A 157 -19.10 8.35 -4.99
CA LEU A 157 -18.80 7.61 -6.22
C LEU A 157 -17.55 6.73 -6.06
N GLN A 158 -16.51 7.19 -5.36
CA GLN A 158 -15.33 6.35 -5.11
C GLN A 158 -15.63 5.15 -4.23
N ALA A 159 -16.36 5.34 -3.12
CA ALA A 159 -16.78 4.23 -2.28
C ALA A 159 -17.66 3.23 -3.06
N GLY A 160 -18.59 3.73 -3.88
CA GLY A 160 -19.43 2.91 -4.75
C GLY A 160 -18.65 2.15 -5.84
N LEU A 161 -17.67 2.79 -6.48
CA LEU A 161 -16.80 2.16 -7.48
C LEU A 161 -16.01 1.01 -6.87
N TRP A 162 -15.40 1.21 -5.70
CA TRP A 162 -14.63 0.16 -5.04
C TRP A 162 -15.51 -0.95 -4.45
N ALA A 163 -16.72 -0.64 -3.97
CA ALA A 163 -17.70 -1.64 -3.61
C ALA A 163 -18.09 -2.51 -4.83
N GLY A 164 -18.35 -1.87 -5.98
CA GLY A 164 -18.63 -2.56 -7.24
C GLY A 164 -17.46 -3.42 -7.73
N ALA A 165 -16.22 -2.94 -7.59
CA ALA A 165 -15.02 -3.72 -7.90
C ALA A 165 -14.91 -4.97 -7.00
N GLY A 166 -15.25 -4.87 -5.72
CA GLY A 166 -15.31 -6.01 -4.80
C GLY A 166 -16.33 -7.07 -5.24
N VAL A 167 -17.52 -6.65 -5.68
CA VAL A 167 -18.55 -7.56 -6.24
C VAL A 167 -18.06 -8.22 -7.53
N ALA A 168 -17.43 -7.46 -8.43
CA ALA A 168 -16.90 -8.00 -9.68
C ALA A 168 -15.79 -9.04 -9.43
N ALA A 169 -14.90 -8.79 -8.47
CA ALA A 169 -13.86 -9.73 -8.06
C ALA A 169 -14.46 -11.04 -7.51
N ALA A 170 -15.56 -10.95 -6.74
CA ALA A 170 -16.29 -12.13 -6.28
C ALA A 170 -16.84 -12.95 -7.46
N GLY A 171 -17.41 -12.29 -8.46
CA GLY A 171 -17.88 -12.92 -9.70
C GLY A 171 -16.76 -13.64 -10.45
N VAL A 172 -15.62 -12.99 -10.67
CA VAL A 172 -14.46 -13.61 -11.34
C VAL A 172 -13.91 -14.80 -10.55
N ALA A 173 -13.83 -14.71 -9.22
CA ALA A 173 -13.39 -15.82 -8.37
C ALA A 173 -14.29 -17.07 -8.51
N THR A 174 -15.57 -16.87 -8.82
CA THR A 174 -16.52 -17.98 -9.04
C THR A 174 -16.40 -18.60 -10.43
N THR A 175 -16.12 -17.80 -11.46
CA THR A 175 -15.97 -18.32 -12.84
C THR A 175 -14.69 -19.12 -13.02
N ILE A 176 -13.63 -18.83 -12.25
CA ILE A 176 -12.35 -19.54 -12.31
C ILE A 176 -12.25 -20.71 -11.31
N HIS A 177 -13.35 -21.08 -10.64
CA HIS A 177 -13.40 -22.14 -9.62
C HIS A 177 -12.37 -22.01 -8.49
N LEU A 178 -11.80 -20.81 -8.25
CA LEU A 178 -10.89 -20.57 -7.13
C LEU A 178 -11.59 -20.76 -5.78
N ALA A 179 -12.91 -20.56 -5.77
CA ALA A 179 -13.76 -20.74 -4.62
C ALA A 179 -14.86 -21.74 -4.97
N ASN A 180 -14.77 -22.95 -4.41
CA ASN A 180 -15.85 -23.95 -4.46
C ASN A 180 -17.00 -23.47 -3.56
N LEU A 181 -17.85 -22.58 -4.09
CA LEU A 181 -18.82 -21.83 -3.31
C LEU A 181 -20.21 -22.44 -3.41
N THR A 182 -20.58 -23.22 -2.39
CA THR A 182 -21.97 -23.33 -1.95
C THR A 182 -22.52 -22.00 -1.37
N ARG A 183 -21.71 -20.93 -1.33
CA ARG A 183 -22.02 -19.65 -0.63
C ARG A 183 -21.55 -18.38 -1.40
N PHE A 184 -21.97 -18.21 -2.66
CA PHE A 184 -21.64 -17.00 -3.45
C PHE A 184 -22.08 -15.68 -2.81
N ALA A 185 -23.32 -15.62 -2.32
CA ALA A 185 -23.90 -14.40 -1.75
C ALA A 185 -23.09 -13.82 -0.58
N PRO A 186 -22.74 -14.57 0.48
CA PRO A 186 -21.94 -14.02 1.57
C PRO A 186 -20.52 -13.65 1.17
N THR A 187 -19.89 -14.35 0.21
CA THR A 187 -18.57 -13.94 -0.30
C THR A 187 -18.63 -12.64 -1.10
N ALA A 188 -19.67 -12.45 -1.91
CA ALA A 188 -19.87 -11.21 -2.65
C ALA A 188 -20.14 -10.03 -1.71
N VAL A 189 -20.96 -10.23 -0.67
CA VAL A 189 -21.21 -9.20 0.35
C VAL A 189 -19.93 -8.84 1.11
N ALA A 190 -19.15 -9.84 1.55
CA ALA A 190 -17.90 -9.59 2.26
C ALA A 190 -16.90 -8.79 1.41
N LEU A 191 -16.72 -9.16 0.14
CA LEU A 191 -15.83 -8.45 -0.78
C LEU A 191 -16.35 -7.05 -1.14
N ALA A 192 -17.67 -6.87 -1.27
CA ALA A 192 -18.28 -5.56 -1.48
C ALA A 192 -18.03 -4.63 -0.28
N LEU A 193 -18.19 -5.13 0.95
CA LEU A 193 -17.93 -4.37 2.17
C LEU A 193 -16.44 -4.03 2.30
N ALA A 194 -15.54 -4.97 2.01
CA ALA A 194 -14.10 -4.73 1.99
C ALA A 194 -13.72 -3.67 0.94
N GLY A 195 -14.29 -3.76 -0.26
CA GLY A 195 -14.12 -2.76 -1.32
C GLY A 195 -14.65 -1.39 -0.91
N ALA A 196 -15.84 -1.32 -0.31
CA ALA A 196 -16.40 -0.07 0.20
C ALA A 196 -15.51 0.57 1.28
N ALA A 197 -15.04 -0.22 2.24
CA ALA A 197 -14.12 0.22 3.29
C ALA A 197 -12.81 0.76 2.69
N PHE A 198 -12.23 0.04 1.73
CA PHE A 198 -11.06 0.49 0.98
C PHE A 198 -11.31 1.84 0.29
N GLY A 199 -12.44 1.98 -0.39
CA GLY A 199 -12.83 3.23 -1.05
C GLY A 199 -13.03 4.41 -0.09
N LEU A 200 -13.53 4.15 1.13
CA LEU A 200 -13.67 5.17 2.18
C LEU A 200 -12.31 5.64 2.71
N VAL A 201 -11.34 4.73 2.86
CA VAL A 201 -9.98 5.09 3.27
C VAL A 201 -9.29 5.92 2.17
N VAL A 202 -9.47 5.56 0.90
CA VAL A 202 -8.99 6.36 -0.24
C VAL A 202 -9.62 7.76 -0.23
N ALA A 203 -10.93 7.85 -0.05
CA ALA A 203 -11.64 9.12 0.08
C ALA A 203 -11.11 9.97 1.26
N TRP A 204 -10.79 9.35 2.40
CA TRP A 204 -10.20 10.03 3.54
C TRP A 204 -8.80 10.59 3.24
N HIS A 205 -7.98 9.89 2.46
CA HIS A 205 -6.71 10.43 1.97
C HIS A 205 -6.90 11.63 1.03
N LEU A 206 -7.91 11.59 0.16
CA LEU A 206 -8.19 12.67 -0.79
C LEU A 206 -8.63 13.97 -0.10
N ARG A 207 -9.41 13.89 0.99
CA ARG A 207 -9.78 15.07 1.81
C ARG A 207 -8.59 15.87 2.30
N GLN A 208 -7.44 15.22 2.45
CA GLN A 208 -6.23 15.83 3.00
C GLN A 208 -5.42 16.57 1.92
N PHE A 209 -5.79 16.38 0.66
CA PHE A 209 -5.24 17.14 -0.47
C PHE A 209 -5.97 18.47 -0.65
N GLU A 210 -7.20 18.62 -0.16
CA GLU A 210 -7.97 19.85 -0.26
C GLU A 210 -7.32 21.01 0.53
N ALA A 211 -7.49 22.23 0.02
CA ALA A 211 -7.18 23.44 0.78
C ALA A 211 -8.08 23.53 2.02
N PRO A 212 -7.59 23.99 3.18
CA PRO A 212 -8.50 24.44 4.23
C PRO A 212 -9.34 25.60 3.66
N THR A 213 -10.66 25.45 3.66
CA THR A 213 -11.58 26.54 3.38
C THR A 213 -11.41 27.60 4.47
N GLY A 214 -10.70 28.68 4.13
CA GLY A 214 -10.52 29.87 4.95
C GLY A 214 -10.72 31.09 4.07
#